data_AF-A0A966IX05-F1
#
_entry.id   AF-A0A966IX05-F1
#
_cell.length_a   1.000
_cell.length_b   1.000
_cell.length_c   1.000
_cell.angle_alpha   90.00
_cell.angle_beta   90.00
_cell.angle_gamma   90.00
#
_symmetry.space_group_name_H-M   'P 1'
#
loop_
_entity.id
_entity.type
_entity.pdbx_description
1 polymer ?
#
loop_
_entity_poly.entity_id
_entity_poly.type
_entity_poly.pdbx_seq_one_letter_code
_entity_poly.pdbx_strand_id
1 'polypeptide(L)' 'MSNIKKVAVIGTGVIGAGWIIRCLAHDKIVYAFDKDIKLKKN' A
#
# COMPACT_ATOMS: atom_id res chain seq x y z
N MET A 1 -1.66 1.31 22.39
CA MET A 1 -1.61 0.84 20.99
C MET A 1 -0.29 1.27 20.39
N SER A 2 0.51 0.36 19.82
CA SER A 2 1.79 0.71 19.21
C SER A 2 1.59 1.64 18.01
N ASN A 3 2.42 2.67 17.88
CA ASN A 3 2.38 3.58 16.73
C ASN A 3 2.88 2.81 15.49
N ILE A 4 1.95 2.30 14.69
CA ILE A 4 2.26 1.61 13.44
C ILE A 4 2.89 2.63 12.50
N LYS A 5 4.14 2.38 12.08
CA LYS A 5 4.89 3.25 11.15
C LYS A 5 4.95 2.69 9.73
N LYS A 6 4.79 1.37 9.58
CA LYS A 6 4.91 0.65 8.32
C LYS A 6 3.68 -0.20 8.09
N VAL A 7 3.13 -0.16 6.88
CA VAL A 7 1.94 -0.92 6.47
C VAL A 7 2.27 -1.67 5.19
N ALA A 8 1.96 -2.97 5.13
CA ALA A 8 2.02 -3.74 3.90
C ALA A 8 0.59 -3.95 3.38
N VAL A 9 0.34 -3.66 2.11
CA VAL A 9 -0.95 -3.86 1.44
C VAL A 9 -0.76 -4.89 0.33
N ILE A 10 -1.51 -5.99 0.37
CA ILE A 10 -1.46 -7.07 -0.62
C ILE A 10 -2.76 -7.01 -1.45
N GLY A 11 -2.62 -6.77 -2.74
CA GLY A 11 -3.70 -6.44 -3.67
C GLY A 11 -3.84 -4.92 -3.83
N THR A 12 -3.61 -4.42 -5.03
CA THR A 12 -3.67 -2.98 -5.40
C THR A 12 -4.90 -2.64 -6.23
N GLY A 13 -5.93 -3.49 -6.20
CA GLY A 13 -7.26 -3.16 -6.73
C GLY A 13 -7.90 -1.96 -5.98
N VAL A 14 -9.13 -1.59 -6.34
CA VAL A 14 -9.80 -0.36 -5.86
C VAL A 14 -9.73 -0.17 -4.34
N ILE A 15 -9.99 -1.23 -3.58
CA ILE A 15 -9.98 -1.19 -2.11
C ILE A 15 -8.54 -1.04 -1.59
N GLY A 16 -7.59 -1.81 -2.15
CA GLY A 16 -6.18 -1.76 -1.77
C GLY A 16 -5.58 -0.38 -2.02
N ALA A 17 -5.86 0.23 -3.17
CA ALA A 17 -5.46 1.60 -3.50
C ALA A 17 -6.02 2.62 -2.49
N GLY A 18 -7.29 2.48 -2.10
CA GLY A 18 -7.89 3.33 -1.06
C GLY A 18 -7.18 3.27 0.29
N TRP A 19 -6.77 2.06 0.71
CA TRP A 19 -5.98 1.89 1.94
C TRP A 19 -4.55 2.41 1.80
N ILE A 20 -3.92 2.25 0.65
CA ILE A 20 -2.59 2.81 0.37
C ILE A 20 -2.61 4.34 0.53
N ILE A 21 -3.56 5.01 -0.13
CA ILE A 21 -3.68 6.48 -0.07
C ILE A 21 -3.99 6.95 1.35
N ARG A 22 -4.90 6.26 2.05
CA ARG A 22 -5.23 6.59 3.44
C ARG A 22 -4.01 6.46 4.36
N CYS A 23 -3.24 5.37 4.23
CA CYS A 23 -2.06 5.18 5.06
C CYS A 23 -0.96 6.21 4.73
N LEU A 24 -0.77 6.55 3.46
CA LEU A 24 0.15 7.62 3.05
C LEU A 24 -0.25 8.99 3.61
N ALA A 25 -1.56 9.32 3.62
CA ALA A 25 -2.07 10.57 4.17
C ALA A 25 -1.85 10.74 5.68
N HIS A 26 -1.51 9.66 6.38
CA HIS A 26 -1.15 9.67 7.80
C HIS A 26 0.35 9.42 8.03
N ASP A 27 1.19 9.78 7.06
CA ASP A 27 2.66 9.66 7.09
C ASP A 27 3.16 8.24 7.41
N LYS A 28 2.40 7.21 6.96
CA LYS A 28 2.82 5.82 7.09
C LYS A 28 3.61 5.41 5.87
N ILE A 29 4.66 4.63 6.09
CA ILE A 29 5.41 4.00 5.00
C ILE A 29 4.59 2.80 4.52
N VAL A 30 4.17 2.82 3.26
CA VAL A 30 3.32 1.76 2.67
C VAL A 30 4.10 0.93 1.67
N TYR A 31 4.09 -0.39 1.84
CA TYR A 31 4.61 -1.36 0.88
C TYR A 31 3.43 -2.03 0.17
N ALA A 32 3.26 -1.75 -1.11
CA ALA A 32 2.20 -2.33 -1.92
C ALA A 32 2.72 -3.55 -2.68
N PHE A 33 2.00 -4.66 -2.60
CA PHE A 33 2.26 -5.90 -3.31
C PHE A 33 1.04 -6.26 -4.15
N ASP A 34 1.23 -6.65 -5.40
CA ASP A 34 0.18 -7.23 -6.23
C ASP A 34 0.70 -8.49 -6.90
N LYS A 35 -0.19 -9.42 -7.23
CA LYS A 35 0.13 -10.66 -7.94
C LYS A 35 0.59 -10.37 -9.36
N ASP A 36 0.03 -9.35 -10.01
CA ASP A 36 0.38 -8.99 -11.38
C ASP A 36 1.56 -7.99 -11.41
N ILE A 37 2.75 -8.50 -11.73
CA ILE A 37 4.01 -7.76 -11.96
C ILE A 37 3.95 -6.86 -13.22
N LYS A 38 2.80 -6.67 -13.87
CA LYS A 38 2.69 -5.89 -15.12
C LYS A 38 3.07 -4.41 -14.99
N LEU A 39 3.32 -3.91 -13.78
CA LEU A 39 3.96 -2.62 -13.48
C LEU A 39 5.49 -2.73 -13.30
N LYS A 40 6.15 -3.73 -13.88
CA LYS A 40 7.60 -3.72 -14.08
C LYS A 40 7.92 -2.67 -15.14
N LYS A 41 8.06 -1.43 -14.66
CA LYS A 41 8.73 -0.27 -15.24
C LYS A 41 9.31 -0.51 -16.64
N ASN A 42 8.66 0.03 -17.67
CA ASN A 42 9.41 0.58 -18.80
C ASN A 42 10.14 1.84 -18.32
#